data_AF-A0A0F9FTC3-F1
#
_entry.id   AF-A0A0F9FTC3-F1
#
_cell.length_a   1.000
_cell.length_b   1.000
_cell.length_c   1.000
_cell.angle_alpha   90.00
_cell.angle_beta   90.00
_cell.angle_gamma   90.00
#
_symmetry.space_group_name_H-M   'P 1'
#
loop_
_entity.id
_entity.type
_entity.pdbx_description
1 polymer ?
#
loop_
_entity_poly.entity_id
_entity_poly.type
_entity_poly.pdbx_seq_one_letter_code
_entity_poly.pdbx_strand_id
1 'polypeptide(L)'
;MVQPADQNEATQAQDSHEMTVDGCVCPQCFKPLKAPAVTDGPPGRYGIRLRSYAGMCFHCRQACYVVQFEANGKWLINSYRPNLYESGRFVGYGDWVEVNPLPEQPPVLTGPGGDYDTVPDPDYDPAFSAIQGVAGFLMQATNAIGKLLKAIEKLQRNEPDNRKH
;
A
#
# COMPACT_ATOMS: atom_id res chain seq x y z
N MET A 1 63.99 33.16 -10.39
CA MET A 1 63.53 32.01 -9.57
C MET A 1 62.11 32.31 -9.13
N VAL A 2 61.19 31.44 -9.56
CA VAL A 2 59.82 31.15 -9.07
C VAL A 2 58.79 32.30 -9.00
N GLN A 3 57.87 32.29 -9.97
CA GLN A 3 56.52 32.88 -9.85
C GLN A 3 55.62 31.95 -9.00
N PRO A 4 54.70 32.48 -8.18
CA PRO A 4 53.66 31.67 -7.57
C PRO A 4 52.53 31.42 -8.57
N ALA A 5 52.13 30.15 -8.68
CA ALA A 5 51.10 29.66 -9.56
C ALA A 5 49.70 30.01 -9.03
N ASP A 6 48.86 30.50 -9.94
CA ASP A 6 47.40 30.58 -9.81
C ASP A 6 46.81 29.20 -9.49
N GLN A 7 46.16 29.08 -8.34
CA GLN A 7 45.29 27.94 -8.02
C GLN A 7 43.85 28.34 -8.31
N ASN A 8 43.43 28.11 -9.55
CA ASN A 8 42.01 28.04 -9.94
C ASN A 8 41.46 26.69 -9.45
N GLU A 9 40.84 26.66 -8.27
CA GLU A 9 39.95 25.58 -7.87
C GLU A 9 38.64 25.71 -8.63
N ALA A 10 38.60 25.13 -9.83
CA ALA A 10 37.36 24.83 -10.52
C ALA A 10 36.64 23.72 -9.75
N THR A 11 35.74 24.10 -8.84
CA THR A 11 34.78 23.20 -8.23
C THR A 11 33.90 22.61 -9.34
N GLN A 12 34.28 21.43 -9.84
CA GLN A 12 33.43 20.61 -10.67
C GLN A 12 32.23 20.18 -9.81
N ALA A 13 31.13 20.93 -9.95
CA ALA A 13 29.81 20.47 -9.52
C ALA A 13 29.54 19.17 -10.26
N GLN A 14 29.67 18.06 -9.54
CA GLN A 14 29.25 16.76 -10.03
C GLN A 14 27.77 16.87 -10.40
N ASP A 15 27.47 16.73 -11.68
CA ASP A 15 26.11 16.51 -12.19
C ASP A 15 25.54 15.29 -11.48
N SER A 16 24.80 15.54 -10.39
CA SER A 16 23.94 14.54 -9.79
C SER A 16 22.87 14.21 -10.82
N HIS A 17 23.04 13.11 -11.54
CA HIS A 17 22.04 12.56 -12.44
C HIS A 17 20.74 12.38 -11.64
N GLU A 18 19.84 13.35 -11.73
CA GLU A 18 18.54 13.28 -11.07
C GLU A 18 17.77 12.11 -11.67
N MET A 19 17.64 11.01 -10.92
CA MET A 19 16.89 9.84 -11.34
C MET A 19 15.40 10.21 -11.36
N THR A 20 14.89 10.51 -12.54
CA THR A 20 13.46 10.56 -12.81
C THR A 20 12.99 9.16 -13.21
N VAL A 21 11.77 8.81 -12.80
CA VAL A 21 11.13 7.56 -13.24
C VAL A 21 10.04 7.93 -14.23
N ASP A 22 10.04 7.27 -15.39
CA ASP A 22 9.06 7.54 -16.44
C ASP A 22 7.63 7.42 -15.93
N GLY A 23 6.78 8.38 -16.30
CA GLY A 23 5.38 8.47 -15.85
C GLY A 23 5.16 8.93 -14.41
N CYS A 24 6.18 9.07 -13.56
CA CYS A 24 6.01 9.54 -12.18
C CYS A 24 5.96 11.08 -12.12
N VAL A 25 4.74 11.62 -12.01
CA VAL A 25 4.49 13.07 -11.99
C VAL A 25 3.70 13.49 -10.75
N CYS A 26 3.80 14.75 -10.34
CA CYS A 26 2.94 15.27 -9.30
C CYS A 26 1.49 15.35 -9.79
N PRO A 27 0.49 14.80 -9.08
CA PRO A 27 -0.91 14.87 -9.50
C PRO A 27 -1.50 16.29 -9.44
N GLN A 28 -0.83 17.22 -8.75
CA GLN A 28 -1.30 18.61 -8.60
C GLN A 28 -0.80 19.54 -9.71
N CYS A 29 0.47 19.43 -10.09
CA CYS A 29 1.10 20.34 -11.06
C CYS A 29 1.65 19.64 -12.31
N PHE A 30 1.48 18.31 -12.41
CA PHE A 30 1.91 17.45 -13.52
C PHE A 30 3.39 17.58 -13.90
N LYS A 31 4.23 18.07 -12.98
CA LYS A 31 5.68 18.11 -13.16
C LYS A 31 6.31 16.76 -12.74
N PRO A 32 7.37 16.31 -13.42
CA PRO A 32 8.09 15.10 -13.03
C PRO A 32 8.56 15.14 -11.57
N LEU A 33 8.45 14.00 -10.89
CA LEU A 33 9.03 13.84 -9.56
C LEU A 33 10.49 13.42 -9.67
N LYS A 34 11.29 13.94 -8.74
CA LYS A 34 12.71 13.60 -8.60
C LYS A 34 12.83 12.47 -7.57
N ALA A 35 13.50 11.38 -7.94
CA ALA A 35 13.71 10.20 -7.10
C ALA A 35 12.44 9.69 -6.39
N PRO A 36 11.31 9.44 -7.10
CA PRO A 36 10.14 8.85 -6.48
C PRO A 36 10.44 7.41 -6.02
N ALA A 37 9.90 7.03 -4.86
CA ALA A 37 9.91 5.64 -4.43
C ALA A 37 8.77 4.92 -5.15
N VAL A 38 9.12 4.02 -6.07
CA VAL A 38 8.15 3.25 -6.87
C VAL A 38 8.05 1.83 -6.34
N THR A 39 6.82 1.33 -6.21
CA THR A 39 6.53 -0.04 -5.81
C THR A 39 5.59 -0.63 -6.83
N ASP A 40 6.05 -1.66 -7.53
CA ASP A 40 5.20 -2.43 -8.43
C ASP A 40 4.12 -3.14 -7.62
N GLY A 41 2.87 -3.04 -8.10
CA GLY A 41 1.77 -3.78 -7.52
C GLY A 41 1.79 -5.22 -8.00
N PRO A 42 1.07 -6.12 -7.31
CA PRO A 42 0.73 -7.40 -7.91
C PRO A 42 0.00 -7.13 -9.24
N PRO A 43 0.12 -8.02 -10.24
CA PRO A 43 -0.69 -7.92 -11.44
C PRO A 43 -2.16 -7.83 -11.01
N GLY A 44 -2.84 -6.77 -11.44
CA GLY A 44 -4.26 -6.61 -11.16
C GLY A 44 -5.04 -7.77 -11.76
N ARG A 45 -6.24 -8.03 -11.22
CA ARG A 45 -7.17 -8.96 -11.87
C ARG A 45 -7.29 -8.55 -13.35
N TYR A 46 -7.24 -9.53 -14.25
CA TYR A 46 -7.29 -9.34 -15.70
C TYR A 46 -6.02 -8.79 -16.37
N GLY A 47 -4.85 -8.91 -15.74
CA GLY A 47 -3.57 -8.60 -16.38
C GLY A 47 -3.24 -7.10 -16.46
N ILE A 48 -4.02 -6.26 -15.80
CA ILE A 48 -3.72 -4.83 -15.68
C ILE A 48 -2.47 -4.67 -14.82
N ARG A 49 -1.42 -4.07 -15.38
CA ARG A 49 -0.21 -3.74 -14.60
C ARG A 49 -0.47 -2.51 -13.76
N LEU A 50 -0.28 -2.67 -12.45
CA LEU A 50 -0.43 -1.61 -11.47
C LEU A 50 0.92 -1.29 -10.84
N ARG A 51 1.14 -0.03 -10.51
CA ARG A 51 2.22 0.38 -9.63
C ARG A 51 1.76 1.53 -8.76
N SER A 52 2.47 1.75 -7.66
CA SER A 52 2.30 2.92 -6.82
C SER A 52 3.61 3.66 -6.70
N TYR A 53 3.54 4.97 -6.46
CA TYR A 53 4.72 5.72 -6.06
C TYR A 53 4.40 6.76 -4.99
N ALA A 54 5.40 7.00 -4.16
CA ALA A 54 5.42 8.07 -3.18
C ALA A 54 6.56 9.04 -3.50
N GLY A 55 6.33 10.33 -3.36
CA GLY A 55 7.38 11.33 -3.56
C GLY A 55 6.99 12.73 -3.18
N MET A 56 8.01 13.58 -3.03
CA MET A 56 7.85 15.02 -2.79
C MET A 56 7.99 15.78 -4.11
N CYS A 57 7.00 16.60 -4.45
CA CYS A 57 7.12 17.50 -5.58
C CYS A 57 7.88 18.77 -5.19
N PHE A 58 9.06 18.99 -5.75
CA PHE A 58 9.85 20.20 -5.48
C PHE A 58 9.28 21.47 -6.13
N HIS A 59 8.33 21.33 -7.06
CA HIS A 59 7.69 22.48 -7.71
C HIS A 59 6.56 23.08 -6.86
N CYS A 60 5.57 22.27 -6.49
CA CYS A 60 4.44 22.72 -5.66
C CYS A 60 4.63 22.44 -4.15
N ARG A 61 5.74 21.82 -3.76
CA ARG A 61 6.07 21.44 -2.36
C ARG A 61 5.03 20.55 -1.69
N GLN A 62 4.33 19.74 -2.48
CA GLN A 62 3.38 18.75 -1.99
C GLN A 62 3.97 17.36 -2.08
N ALA A 63 3.85 16.57 -1.02
CA ALA A 63 4.05 15.13 -1.13
C ALA A 63 2.78 14.48 -1.70
N CYS A 64 2.97 13.35 -2.38
CA CYS A 64 1.90 12.63 -3.03
C CYS A 64 2.11 11.13 -2.93
N TYR A 65 1.00 10.42 -2.81
CA TYR A 65 0.92 8.97 -2.98
C TYR A 65 -0.03 8.70 -4.15
N VAL A 66 0.48 8.03 -5.19
CA VAL A 66 -0.21 7.87 -6.46
C VAL A 66 -0.25 6.40 -6.85
N VAL A 67 -1.39 5.96 -7.37
CA VAL A 67 -1.57 4.66 -8.00
C VAL A 67 -1.68 4.88 -9.51
N GLN A 68 -0.93 4.10 -10.27
CA GLN A 68 -0.93 4.11 -11.72
C GLN A 68 -1.27 2.74 -12.29
N PHE A 69 -1.81 2.77 -13.50
CA PHE A 69 -2.00 1.59 -14.33
C PHE A 69 -1.36 1.81 -15.70
N GLU A 70 -0.93 0.73 -16.33
CA GLU A 70 -0.42 0.78 -17.69
C GLU A 70 -1.57 0.66 -18.70
N ALA A 71 -1.62 1.59 -19.65
CA ALA A 71 -2.52 1.54 -20.80
C ALA A 71 -1.77 1.99 -22.06
N ASN A 72 -1.82 1.19 -23.12
CA ASN A 72 -1.15 1.49 -24.40
C ASN A 72 0.35 1.82 -24.25
N GLY A 73 1.06 1.09 -23.36
CA GLY A 73 2.48 1.29 -23.09
C GLY A 73 2.82 2.56 -22.31
N LYS A 74 1.82 3.22 -21.71
CA LYS A 74 2.01 4.44 -20.90
C LYS A 74 1.41 4.25 -19.51
N TRP A 75 2.06 4.85 -18.53
CA TRP A 75 1.55 4.89 -17.16
C TRP A 75 0.57 6.05 -16.98
N LEU A 76 -0.67 5.72 -16.64
CA LEU A 76 -1.73 6.67 -16.35
C LEU A 76 -2.00 6.70 -14.85
N ILE A 77 -2.30 7.89 -14.31
CA ILE A 77 -2.74 8.03 -12.92
C ILE A 77 -4.16 7.47 -12.81
N ASN A 78 -4.32 6.40 -12.04
CA ASN A 78 -5.63 5.93 -11.62
C ASN A 78 -6.17 6.88 -10.56
N SER A 79 -5.47 6.97 -9.43
CA SER A 79 -5.92 7.71 -8.25
C SER A 79 -4.73 8.18 -7.42
N TYR A 80 -4.97 9.17 -6.56
CA TYR A 80 -3.96 9.67 -5.64
C TYR A 80 -4.57 10.13 -4.32
N ARG A 81 -3.74 10.26 -3.28
CA ARG A 81 -4.12 10.92 -2.01
C ARG A 81 -3.39 12.25 -1.87
N PRO A 82 -4.10 13.37 -1.70
CA PRO A 82 -3.46 14.63 -1.33
C PRO A 82 -2.99 14.57 0.12
N ASN A 83 -1.89 15.25 0.42
CA ASN A 83 -1.52 15.51 1.80
C ASN A 83 -2.43 16.60 2.38
N LEU A 84 -2.86 16.40 3.63
CA LEU A 84 -3.55 17.42 4.40
C LEU A 84 -2.52 18.15 5.28
N TYR A 85 -2.52 19.47 5.17
CA TYR A 85 -1.72 20.35 6.00
C TYR A 85 -2.64 21.27 6.79
N GLU A 86 -2.39 21.40 8.09
CA GLU A 86 -3.06 22.35 8.96
C GLU A 86 -2.00 23.24 9.60
N SER A 87 -2.14 24.56 9.45
CA SER A 87 -1.13 25.54 9.92
C SER A 87 0.30 25.22 9.49
N GLY A 88 0.48 24.69 8.27
CA GLY A 88 1.79 24.32 7.71
C GLY A 88 2.38 23.00 8.23
N ARG A 89 1.66 22.26 9.09
CA ARG A 89 2.08 20.94 9.58
C ARG A 89 1.32 19.85 8.86
N PHE A 90 2.02 18.76 8.53
CA PHE A 90 1.38 17.56 7.99
C PHE A 90 0.47 16.94 9.06
N VAL A 91 -0.83 16.81 8.75
CA VAL A 91 -1.83 16.23 9.66
C VAL A 91 -2.34 14.87 9.18
N GLY A 92 -2.11 14.53 7.91
CA GLY A 92 -2.48 13.22 7.38
C GLY A 92 -2.67 13.23 5.87
N TYR A 93 -3.34 12.19 5.39
CA TYR A 93 -3.70 12.03 3.98
C TYR A 93 -5.20 12.25 3.80
N GLY A 94 -5.57 12.98 2.76
CA GLY A 94 -6.96 13.17 2.37
C GLY A 94 -7.58 11.91 1.77
N ASP A 95 -8.80 12.04 1.28
CA ASP A 95 -9.49 10.97 0.58
C ASP A 95 -8.82 10.66 -0.76
N TRP A 96 -9.07 9.45 -1.25
CA TRP A 96 -8.65 9.05 -2.59
C TRP A 96 -9.39 9.89 -3.63
N VAL A 97 -8.62 10.49 -4.52
CA VAL A 97 -9.14 11.19 -5.70
C VAL A 97 -8.87 10.30 -6.91
N GLU A 98 -9.94 9.79 -7.51
CA GLU A 98 -9.87 9.06 -8.79
C GLU A 98 -9.76 10.06 -9.95
N VAL A 99 -8.82 9.79 -10.86
CA VAL A 99 -8.52 10.62 -12.02
C VAL A 99 -8.89 9.89 -13.31
N ASN A 100 -8.44 8.64 -13.43
CA ASN A 100 -8.81 7.78 -14.55
C ASN A 100 -9.30 6.44 -13.97
N PRO A 101 -10.56 6.06 -14.21
CA PRO A 101 -11.03 4.77 -13.77
C PRO A 101 -10.25 3.67 -14.47
N LEU A 102 -10.11 2.53 -13.80
CA LEU A 102 -9.59 1.33 -14.46
C LEU A 102 -10.51 0.96 -15.63
N PRO A 103 -9.95 0.42 -16.73
CA PRO A 103 -10.76 -0.04 -17.85
C PRO A 103 -11.86 -1.00 -17.38
N GLU A 104 -13.07 -0.77 -17.89
CA GLU A 104 -14.24 -1.57 -17.54
C GLU A 104 -14.01 -3.05 -17.87
N GLN A 105 -14.46 -3.92 -16.97
CA GLN A 105 -14.35 -5.36 -17.15
C GLN A 105 -15.22 -5.79 -18.33
N PRO A 106 -14.76 -6.72 -19.19
CA PRO A 106 -15.68 -7.36 -20.12
C PRO A 106 -16.79 -8.05 -19.32
N PRO A 107 -18.05 -7.94 -19.74
CA PRO A 107 -19.15 -8.58 -19.02
C PRO A 107 -18.88 -10.08 -18.95
N VAL A 108 -18.82 -10.63 -17.74
CA VAL A 108 -18.72 -12.08 -17.54
C VAL A 108 -20.04 -12.68 -18.03
N LEU A 109 -19.98 -13.39 -19.15
CA LEU A 109 -21.11 -14.15 -19.68
C LEU A 109 -21.33 -15.37 -18.77
N THR A 110 -22.09 -15.18 -17.70
CA THR A 110 -22.54 -16.30 -16.86
C THR A 110 -23.65 -17.05 -17.59
N GLY A 111 -23.31 -18.16 -18.23
CA GLY A 111 -24.29 -19.12 -18.70
C GLY A 111 -24.99 -19.82 -17.52
N PRO A 112 -26.19 -20.41 -17.72
CA PRO A 112 -26.84 -21.22 -16.70
C PRO A 112 -25.99 -22.47 -16.43
N GLY A 113 -25.16 -22.42 -15.39
CA GLY A 113 -24.19 -23.46 -15.03
C GLY A 113 -22.72 -23.02 -15.04
N GLY A 114 -22.42 -21.72 -15.14
CA GLY A 114 -21.03 -21.23 -15.21
C GLY A 114 -20.24 -21.50 -13.93
N ASP A 115 -19.42 -22.55 -13.96
CA ASP A 115 -18.24 -22.67 -13.11
C ASP A 115 -17.44 -21.37 -13.23
N TYR A 116 -17.14 -20.75 -12.09
CA TYR A 116 -16.19 -19.65 -12.08
C TYR A 116 -14.89 -20.21 -12.64
N ASP A 117 -14.37 -19.63 -13.71
CA ASP A 117 -12.95 -19.69 -14.01
C ASP A 117 -12.23 -19.02 -12.83
N THR A 118 -12.04 -19.81 -11.78
CA THR A 118 -11.02 -19.59 -10.78
C THR A 118 -9.73 -19.74 -11.56
N VAL A 119 -9.18 -18.63 -12.03
CA VAL A 119 -7.79 -18.58 -12.47
C VAL A 119 -7.00 -19.20 -11.31
N PRO A 120 -6.43 -20.41 -11.47
CA PRO A 120 -5.68 -21.02 -10.38
C PRO A 120 -4.52 -20.08 -10.12
N ASP A 121 -4.45 -19.54 -8.91
CA ASP A 121 -3.26 -18.83 -8.48
C ASP A 121 -2.10 -19.84 -8.56
N PRO A 122 -1.09 -19.61 -9.42
CA PRO A 122 0.00 -20.56 -9.62
C PRO A 122 0.82 -20.79 -8.35
N ASP A 123 0.68 -19.90 -7.34
CA ASP A 123 1.33 -19.99 -6.04
C ASP A 123 0.37 -20.48 -4.92
N TYR A 124 -0.85 -20.92 -5.28
CA TYR A 124 -1.79 -21.47 -4.29
C TYR A 124 -1.35 -22.83 -3.79
N ASP A 125 -0.74 -22.84 -2.60
CA ASP A 125 -0.49 -24.06 -1.84
C ASP A 125 -1.72 -24.42 -0.98
N PRO A 126 -2.45 -25.52 -1.29
CA PRO A 126 -3.58 -25.96 -0.49
C PRO A 126 -3.19 -26.29 0.97
N ALA A 127 -1.92 -26.57 1.25
CA ALA A 127 -1.43 -26.77 2.62
C ALA A 127 -1.45 -25.46 3.43
N PHE A 128 -1.17 -24.32 2.81
CA PHE A 128 -1.18 -23.02 3.48
C PHE A 128 -2.59 -22.60 3.90
N SER A 129 -3.58 -22.85 3.05
CA SER A 129 -5.00 -22.64 3.36
C SER A 129 -5.48 -23.52 4.53
N ALA A 130 -5.07 -24.79 4.54
CA ALA A 130 -5.37 -25.70 5.65
C ALA A 130 -4.74 -25.22 6.98
N ILE A 131 -3.50 -24.71 6.95
CA ILE A 131 -2.82 -24.16 8.14
C ILE A 131 -3.55 -22.91 8.66
N GLN A 132 -4.00 -22.01 7.78
CA GLN A 132 -4.79 -20.84 8.19
C GLN A 132 -6.12 -21.22 8.85
N GLY A 133 -6.81 -22.24 8.30
CA GLY A 133 -8.04 -22.77 8.89
C GLY A 133 -7.82 -23.32 10.31
N VAL A 134 -6.72 -24.06 10.52
CA VAL A 134 -6.33 -24.59 11.84
C VAL A 134 -5.95 -23.47 12.81
N ALA A 135 -5.21 -22.45 12.35
CA ALA A 135 -4.84 -21.31 13.17
C ALA A 135 -6.09 -20.51 13.64
N GLY A 136 -7.05 -20.30 12.75
CA GLY A 136 -8.33 -19.66 13.07
C GLY A 136 -9.13 -20.46 14.11
N PHE A 137 -9.17 -21.78 13.98
CA PHE A 137 -9.82 -22.66 14.96
C PHE A 137 -9.13 -22.61 16.34
N LEU A 138 -7.80 -22.61 16.39
CA LEU A 138 -7.04 -22.50 17.64
C LEU A 138 -7.25 -21.15 18.35
N MET A 139 -7.36 -20.04 17.61
CA MET A 139 -7.72 -18.74 18.19
C MET A 139 -9.14 -18.72 18.75
N GLN A 140 -10.09 -19.38 18.11
CA GLN A 140 -11.46 -19.49 18.64
C GLN A 140 -11.50 -20.35 19.91
N ALA A 141 -10.75 -21.45 19.94
CA ALA A 141 -10.65 -22.32 21.11
C ALA A 141 -10.02 -21.61 22.31
N THR A 142 -8.93 -20.86 22.12
CA THR A 142 -8.29 -20.10 23.22
C THR A 142 -9.19 -19.00 23.77
N ASN A 143 -9.94 -18.30 22.92
CA ASN A 143 -10.93 -17.33 23.36
C ASN A 143 -12.09 -17.96 24.13
N ALA A 144 -12.54 -19.15 23.74
CA ALA A 144 -13.58 -19.89 24.45
C ALA A 144 -13.11 -20.34 25.83
N ILE A 145 -11.88 -20.87 25.94
CA ILE A 145 -11.25 -21.26 27.21
C ILE A 145 -11.12 -20.04 28.14
N GLY A 146 -10.67 -18.90 27.62
CA GLY A 146 -10.56 -17.66 28.41
C GLY A 146 -11.91 -17.18 28.97
N LYS A 147 -13.00 -17.33 28.21
CA LYS A 147 -14.36 -17.03 28.69
C LYS A 147 -14.82 -18.00 29.77
N LEU A 148 -14.53 -19.29 29.61
CA LEU A 148 -14.85 -20.32 30.61
C LEU A 148 -14.11 -20.09 31.92
N LEU A 149 -12.81 -19.77 31.89
CA LEU A 149 -12.03 -19.49 33.08
C LEU A 149 -12.57 -18.28 33.85
N LYS A 150 -12.92 -17.19 33.15
CA LYS A 150 -13.56 -16.03 33.77
C LYS A 150 -14.93 -16.34 34.38
N ALA A 151 -15.70 -17.23 33.75
CA ALA A 151 -16.98 -17.67 34.29
C ALA A 151 -16.80 -18.50 35.58
N ILE A 152 -15.81 -19.40 35.60
CA ILE A 152 -15.46 -20.23 36.78
C ILE A 152 -14.99 -19.33 37.93
N GLU A 153 -14.11 -18.36 37.69
CA GLU A 153 -13.67 -17.41 38.72
C GLU A 153 -14.84 -16.60 39.31
N LYS A 154 -15.81 -16.23 38.48
CA LYS A 154 -17.00 -15.48 38.92
C LYS A 154 -17.92 -16.34 39.79
N LEU A 155 -18.01 -17.64 39.50
CA LEU A 155 -18.78 -18.59 40.32
C LEU A 155 -18.11 -18.84 41.67
N GLN A 156 -16.78 -19.00 41.70
CA GLN A 156 -16.01 -19.20 42.94
C GLN A 156 -16.03 -17.97 43.87
N ARG A 157 -16.07 -16.74 43.32
CA ARG A 157 -16.20 -15.52 44.13
C ARG A 157 -17.60 -15.28 44.69
N ASN A 158 -18.62 -15.95 44.15
CA ASN A 158 -20.01 -15.81 44.54
C ASN A 158 -20.50 -16.97 45.43
N GLU A 159 -19.63 -17.89 45.85
CA GLU A 159 -19.99 -18.90 46.84
C GLU A 159 -20.28 -18.20 48.18
N PRO A 160 -21.52 -18.22 48.69
CA PRO A 160 -21.82 -17.67 49.99
C PRO A 160 -21.12 -18.54 51.04
N ASP A 161 -20.40 -17.89 51.94
CA ASP A 161 -19.62 -18.49 53.02
C ASP A 161 -20.54 -19.22 54.00
N ASN A 162 -20.88 -20.47 53.67
CA ASN A 162 -21.80 -21.32 54.43
C ASN A 162 -21.08 -22.05 55.58
N ARG A 163 -19.97 -21.49 56.08
CA ARG A 163 -19.27 -21.98 57.28
C ARG A 163 -19.68 -21.20 58.53
N LYS A 164 -20.98 -21.18 58.83
CA LYS A 164 -21.48 -20.85 60.16
C LYS A 164 -22.71 -21.71 60.48
N HIS A 165 -22.47 -22.97 60.82
CA HIS A 165 -23.28 -23.73 61.77
C HIS A 165 -22.42 -24.78 62.47
#